data_AF-A0A933AHZ6-F1
#
_entry.id   AF-A0A933AHZ6-F1
#
_cell.length_a   1.000
_cell.length_b   1.000
_cell.length_c   1.000
_cell.angle_alpha   90.00
_cell.angle_beta   90.00
_cell.angle_gamma   90.00
#
_symmetry.space_group_name_H-M   'P 1'
#
loop_
_entity.id
_entity.type
_entity.pdbx_description
1 polymer ?
#
loop_
_entity_poly.entity_id
_entity_poly.type
_entity_poly.pdbx_seq_one_letter_code
_entity_poly.pdbx_strand_id
1 'polypeptide(L)' 'MIAKVQNFIGEVMAEMKKVSWTTRRELLDSTLIVVFSSVLLGVFVAVIDLVLSKGVSIILK' A
#
# COMPACT_ATOMS: atom_id res chain seq x y z
N MET A 1 18.64 -7.87 -34.69
CA MET A 1 18.30 -7.12 -33.46
C MET A 1 16.84 -7.36 -33.04
N ILE A 2 15.87 -7.24 -33.94
CA ILE A 2 14.43 -7.47 -33.69
C ILE A 2 14.11 -8.90 -33.19
N ALA A 3 14.73 -9.94 -33.77
CA ALA A 3 14.53 -11.32 -33.33
C ALA A 3 14.96 -11.59 -31.86
N LYS A 4 15.96 -10.85 -31.36
CA LYS A 4 16.44 -10.97 -29.97
C LYS A 4 15.42 -10.41 -28.98
N VAL A 5 14.70 -9.36 -29.38
CA VAL A 5 13.63 -8.74 -28.58
C VAL A 5 12.38 -9.63 -28.54
N GLN A 6 12.02 -10.26 -29.66
CA GLN A 6 10.92 -11.22 -29.70
C GLN A 6 11.16 -12.42 -28.78
N ASN A 7 12.37 -12.99 -28.80
CA ASN A 7 12.74 -14.08 -27.90
C ASN A 7 12.72 -13.64 -26.43
N PHE A 8 13.21 -12.44 -26.12
CA PHE A 8 13.19 -11.88 -24.77
C PHE A 8 11.77 -11.69 -24.23
N ILE A 9 10.82 -11.20 -25.03
CA ILE A 9 9.41 -11.08 -24.62
C ILE A 9 8.78 -12.46 -24.38
N GLY A 10 9.14 -13.45 -25.21
CA GLY A 10 8.70 -14.84 -25.02
C GLY A 10 9.19 -15.44 -23.70
N GLU A 11 10.46 -15.23 -23.37
CA GLU A 11 11.08 -15.66 -22.10
C GLU A 11 10.45 -14.95 -20.89
N VAL A 12 10.24 -13.63 -20.96
CA VAL A 12 9.58 -12.85 -19.89
C VAL A 12 8.15 -13.34 -19.67
N MET A 13 7.40 -13.63 -20.73
CA MET A 13 6.05 -14.17 -20.60
C MET A 13 6.04 -15.58 -19.99
N ALA A 14 7.04 -16.41 -20.27
CA ALA A 14 7.20 -17.72 -19.65
C ALA A 14 7.51 -17.61 -18.15
N GLU A 15 8.34 -16.66 -17.75
CA GLU A 15 8.68 -16.42 -16.34
C GLU A 15 7.51 -15.79 -15.56
N MET A 16 6.77 -14.87 -16.19
CA MET A 16 5.54 -14.29 -15.65
C MET A 16 4.45 -15.33 -15.34
N LYS A 17 4.43 -16.47 -16.06
CA LYS A 17 3.51 -17.58 -15.78
C LYS A 17 3.94 -18.42 -14.58
N LYS A 18 5.21 -18.38 -14.18
CA LYS A 18 5.70 -19.01 -12.95
C LYS A 18 5.43 -18.17 -11.71
N VAL A 19 5.02 -16.91 -11.88
CA VAL A 19 4.62 -16.04 -10.77
C VAL A 19 3.35 -16.61 -10.15
N SER A 20 3.47 -17.08 -8.91
CA SER A 20 2.36 -17.50 -8.09
C SER A 20 1.58 -16.27 -7.64
N TRP A 21 0.59 -15.86 -8.42
CA TRP A 21 -0.36 -14.84 -7.99
C TRP A 21 -1.12 -15.35 -6.76
N THR A 22 -1.19 -14.50 -5.75
CA THR A 22 -1.99 -14.77 -4.55
C THR A 22 -3.45 -14.94 -4.94
N THR A 23 -4.18 -15.73 -4.15
CA THR A 23 -5.58 -15.98 -4.45
C THR A 23 -6.39 -14.69 -4.25
N ARG A 24 -7.51 -14.54 -4.98
CA ARG A 24 -8.36 -13.33 -4.87
C ARG A 24 -8.82 -13.03 -3.43
N ARG A 25 -8.91 -14.05 -2.59
CA ARG A 25 -9.25 -13.92 -1.16
C ARG A 25 -8.11 -13.29 -0.37
N GLU A 26 -6.89 -13.79 -0.52
CA GLU A 26 -5.70 -13.24 0.16
C GLU A 26 -5.43 -11.78 -0.26
N LEU A 27 -5.72 -11.43 -1.51
CA LEU A 27 -5.63 -10.04 -1.98
C LEU A 27 -6.61 -9.12 -1.24
N LEU A 28 -7.84 -9.58 -1.04
CA LEU A 28 -8.86 -8.83 -0.32
C LEU A 28 -8.50 -8.70 1.17
N ASP A 29 -8.05 -9.80 1.78
CA ASP A 29 -7.65 -9.81 3.20
C ASP A 29 -6.46 -8.86 3.44
N SER A 30 -5.45 -8.90 2.55
CA SER A 30 -4.29 -8.00 2.62
C SER A 30 -4.71 -6.54 2.45
N THR A 31 -5.61 -6.26 1.51
CA THR A 31 -6.13 -4.89 1.28
C THR A 31 -6.92 -4.39 2.49
N LEU A 32 -7.73 -5.26 3.10
CA LEU A 32 -8.54 -4.92 4.27
C LEU A 32 -7.67 -4.56 5.48
N ILE A 33 -6.59 -5.31 5.71
CA ILE A 33 -5.61 -4.99 6.77
C ILE A 33 -4.95 -3.63 6.53
N VAL A 34 -4.58 -3.33 5.28
CA VAL A 34 -3.96 -2.03 4.92
C VAL A 34 -4.94 -0.88 5.13
N VAL A 35 -6.20 -1.03 4.70
CA VAL A 35 -7.24 -0.02 4.91
C VAL A 35 -7.47 0.22 6.41
N PHE A 36 -7.60 -0.86 7.19
CA PHE A 36 -7.82 -0.76 8.63
C PHE A 36 -6.66 -0.07 9.35
N SER A 37 -5.42 -0.45 9.04
CA SER A 37 -4.22 0.17 9.63
C SER A 37 -4.07 1.65 9.24
N SER A 38 -4.40 1.99 7.99
CA SER A 38 -4.38 3.38 7.51
C SER A 38 -5.42 4.25 8.25
N VAL A 39 -6.64 3.73 8.44
CA VAL A 39 -7.69 4.44 9.19
C VAL A 39 -7.28 4.62 10.65
N LEU A 40 -6.73 3.57 11.29
CA LEU A 40 -6.26 3.65 12.67
C LEU A 40 -5.19 4.72 12.85
N LEU A 41 -4.19 4.75 11.95
CA LEU A 41 -3.15 5.79 11.95
C LEU A 41 -3.72 7.18 11.69
N GLY A 42 -4.66 7.31 10.75
CA GLY A 42 -5.32 8.59 10.47
C GLY A 42 -6.07 9.15 11.68
N VAL A 43 -6.79 8.30 12.42
CA VAL A 43 -7.46 8.69 13.67
C VAL A 43 -6.44 9.10 14.73
N PHE A 44 -5.35 8.34 14.88
CA PHE A 44 -4.30 8.66 15.85
C PHE A 44 -3.66 10.03 15.58
N VAL A 45 -3.30 10.32 14.33
CA VAL A 45 -2.76 11.62 13.92
C VAL A 45 -3.78 12.74 14.18
N ALA A 46 -5.06 12.53 13.81
CA ALA A 46 -6.10 13.52 14.04
C ALA A 46 -6.28 13.85 15.55
N VAL A 47 -6.19 12.85 16.43
CA VAL A 47 -6.25 13.07 17.88
C VAL A 47 -5.05 13.90 18.35
N ILE A 48 -3.84 13.58 17.89
CA ILE A 48 -2.63 14.33 18.26
C ILE A 48 -2.73 15.77 17.78
N ASP A 49 -3.17 16.02 16.55
CA ASP A 49 -3.31 17.36 16.00
C ASP A 49 -4.31 18.20 16.80
N LEU A 50 -5.42 17.60 17.26
CA LEU A 50 -6.39 18.27 18.12
C LEU A 50 -5.82 18.58 19.50
N VAL A 51 -5.06 17.65 20.10
CA VAL A 51 -4.42 17.84 21.41
C VAL A 51 -3.37 18.94 21.34
N LEU A 52 -2.51 18.90 20.32
CA LEU A 52 -1.48 19.92 20.09
C LEU A 52 -2.10 21.29 19.81
N SER A 53 -3.11 21.36 18.93
CA SER A 53 -3.79 22.63 18.63
C SER A 53 -4.41 23.26 19.88
N LYS A 54 -5.06 22.46 20.72
CA LYS A 54 -5.61 22.94 22.00
C LYS A 54 -4.52 23.30 23.00
N GLY A 55 -3.47 22.49 23.12
CA GLY A 55 -2.33 22.74 24.00
C GLY A 55 -1.61 24.05 23.66
N VAL A 56 -1.32 24.28 22.39
CA VAL A 56 -0.71 25.54 21.92
C VAL A 56 -1.65 26.73 22.17
N SER A 57 -2.97 26.58 21.95
CA SER A 57 -3.92 27.67 22.23
C SER A 57 -4.03 28.05 23.71
N ILE A 58 -3.76 27.10 24.62
CA ILE A 58 -3.71 27.35 26.07
C ILE A 58 -2.39 28.03 26.46
N ILE A 59 -1.27 27.66 25.83
CA ILE A 59 0.05 28.24 26.12
C ILE A 59 0.19 29.66 25.55
N LEU A 60 -0.43 29.94 24.40
CA LEU A 60 -0.37 31.25 23.74
C LEU A 60 -1.34 32.29 24.35
N LYS A 61 -2.17 31.87 25.31
CA LYS A 61 -3.11 32.72 26.04
C LYS A 61 -2.59 32.99 27.44
#